data_AF-A0A662QGD7-F1
#
_entry.id   AF-A0A662QGD7-F1
#
_cell.length_a   1.000
_cell.length_b   1.000
_cell.length_c   1.000
_cell.angle_alpha   90.00
_cell.angle_beta   90.00
_cell.angle_gamma   90.00
#
_symmetry.space_group_name_H-M   'P 1'
#
loop_
_entity.id
_entity.type
_entity.pdbx_description
1 polymer ?
#
loop_
_entity_poly.entity_id
_entity_poly.type
_entity_poly.pdbx_seq_one_letter_code
_entity_poly.pdbx_strand_id
1 'polypeptide(L)'
;MAQTSLDDHLRRDVFYLIGCSYDGKVGKACLKLLNPENQEVRLLYDETGHKPYCYVKEPPERVRELKLPGVVEVTSERKYDLLRDREVEVTKIIASDPLAVGGGSSSIRERIKAWEADIPYHLCYLYDMELTPSMPYSLADGKLIEAAPRSERIRSILDTHFKDFPEDERRILADWLNLLEAGQPKFKHLSLDIEVLSPVATRVPSPSKARDKVSAIAFVGSDGRREVFLLKTPSLGEVGDGGEFAIRVYEDEVEMLRDAFEVIGEYPVIATFNGDDFDLPYLRHRAEVLKMPKDVVPISLGREGASLKHGIHVDLYRFFMNRSIQVYAFDNKYREHTLEAIAQAILGKGKVIIEKPIGELSGTELARYCF
;
A
#
# COMPACT_ATOMS: atom_id res chain seq x y z
N MET A 1 2.87 45.05 -14.11
CA MET A 1 2.59 44.67 -12.71
C MET A 1 1.28 43.90 -12.73
N ALA A 2 1.36 42.57 -12.76
CA ALA A 2 0.17 41.72 -12.75
C ALA A 2 -0.36 41.67 -11.31
N GLN A 3 -1.62 42.06 -11.12
CA GLN A 3 -2.37 41.78 -9.90
C GLN A 3 -2.56 40.26 -9.82
N THR A 4 -1.76 39.60 -8.99
CA THR A 4 -2.12 38.30 -8.43
C THR A 4 -3.38 38.51 -7.60
N SER A 5 -4.46 37.82 -7.97
CA SER A 5 -5.72 37.82 -7.22
C SER A 5 -5.45 37.36 -5.78
N LEU A 6 -6.16 37.94 -4.81
CA LEU A 6 -6.20 37.45 -3.42
C LEU A 6 -6.60 35.96 -3.34
N ASP A 7 -7.21 35.40 -4.41
CA ASP A 7 -7.60 34.00 -4.52
C ASP A 7 -6.42 33.03 -4.58
N ASP A 8 -5.25 33.45 -5.09
CA ASP A 8 -4.07 32.56 -5.19
C ASP A 8 -3.45 32.26 -3.83
N HIS A 9 -3.75 33.06 -2.78
CA HIS A 9 -3.24 32.84 -1.43
C HIS A 9 -4.14 31.93 -0.57
N LEU A 10 -5.29 31.49 -1.11
CA LEU A 10 -6.27 30.65 -0.41
C LEU A 10 -6.46 29.26 -1.03
N ARG A 11 -5.73 28.92 -2.10
CA ARG A 11 -5.63 27.53 -2.55
C ARG A 11 -4.85 26.72 -1.53
N ARG A 12 -5.59 26.08 -0.63
CA ARG A 12 -5.03 24.99 0.18
C ARG A 12 -4.73 23.83 -0.75
N ASP A 13 -3.49 23.38 -0.77
CA ASP A 13 -3.10 22.16 -1.47
C ASP A 13 -3.99 21.01 -0.98
N VAL A 14 -4.60 20.32 -1.94
CA VAL A 14 -5.40 19.12 -1.69
C VAL A 14 -4.51 17.90 -1.88
N PHE A 15 -4.51 17.02 -0.89
CA PHE A 15 -3.78 15.76 -0.90
C PHE A 15 -4.75 14.59 -0.81
N TYR A 16 -4.34 13.44 -1.29
CA TYR A 16 -5.07 12.19 -1.17
C TYR A 16 -4.36 11.24 -0.21
N LEU A 17 -5.06 10.74 0.79
CA LEU A 17 -4.51 9.76 1.71
C LEU A 17 -4.40 8.40 1.04
N ILE A 18 -3.24 8.03 0.50
CA ILE A 18 -3.06 6.78 -0.24
C ILE A 18 -2.58 5.63 0.64
N GLY A 19 -2.08 5.89 1.84
CA GLY A 19 -1.66 4.84 2.76
C GLY A 19 -1.37 5.33 4.18
N CYS A 20 -1.41 4.39 5.12
CA CYS A 20 -1.05 4.62 6.51
C CYS A 20 -0.16 3.47 6.99
N SER A 21 0.90 3.79 7.73
CA SER A 21 1.85 2.81 8.24
C SER A 21 2.34 3.18 9.65
N TYR A 22 3.07 2.28 10.29
CA TYR A 22 3.75 2.55 11.56
C TYR A 22 5.26 2.53 11.35
N ASP A 23 5.94 3.63 11.66
CA ASP A 23 7.39 3.67 11.66
C ASP A 23 7.90 3.28 13.05
N GLY A 24 8.40 2.04 13.17
CA GLY A 24 8.91 1.53 14.45
C GLY A 24 10.20 2.19 14.96
N LYS A 25 10.96 2.89 14.10
CA LYS A 25 12.13 3.65 14.55
C LYS A 25 11.73 4.96 15.20
N VAL A 26 10.73 5.62 14.62
CA VAL A 26 10.20 6.90 15.12
C VAL A 26 9.16 6.67 16.22
N GLY A 27 8.48 5.52 16.22
CA GLY A 27 7.42 5.18 17.16
C GLY A 27 6.09 5.88 16.88
N LYS A 28 5.82 6.21 15.61
CA LYS A 28 4.67 7.03 15.19
C LYS A 28 3.93 6.43 14.00
N ALA A 29 2.64 6.75 13.88
CA ALA A 29 1.92 6.55 12.62
C ALA A 29 2.50 7.49 11.54
N CYS A 30 2.51 7.03 10.29
CA CYS A 30 2.98 7.77 9.13
C CYS A 30 1.95 7.64 8.02
N LEU A 31 1.34 8.77 7.68
CA LEU A 31 0.41 8.91 6.57
C LEU A 31 1.18 9.22 5.28
N LYS A 32 0.71 8.67 4.16
CA LYS A 32 1.23 8.88 2.82
C LYS A 32 0.22 9.68 2.03
N LEU A 33 0.58 10.92 1.72
CA LEU A 33 -0.29 11.91 1.12
C LEU A 33 0.15 12.20 -0.32
N LEU A 34 -0.63 11.77 -1.29
CA LEU A 34 -0.39 12.04 -2.70
C LEU A 34 -0.82 13.47 -3.03
N ASN A 35 0.09 14.26 -3.57
CA ASN A 35 -0.26 15.51 -4.24
C ASN A 35 -0.71 15.17 -5.69
N PRO A 36 -1.96 15.46 -6.08
CA PRO A 36 -2.48 15.09 -7.39
C PRO A 36 -1.87 15.92 -8.53
N GLU A 37 -1.31 17.10 -8.27
CA GLU A 37 -0.76 17.99 -9.28
C GLU A 37 0.63 17.56 -9.75
N ASN A 38 1.52 17.23 -8.81
CA ASN A 38 2.90 16.83 -9.12
C ASN A 38 3.16 15.33 -8.95
N GLN A 39 2.18 14.56 -8.45
CA GLN A 39 2.24 13.10 -8.25
C GLN A 39 3.28 12.65 -7.21
N GLU A 40 3.73 13.55 -6.35
CA GLU A 40 4.65 13.25 -5.25
C GLU A 40 3.90 12.78 -3.99
N VAL A 41 4.54 11.90 -3.22
CA VAL A 41 3.99 11.40 -1.95
C VAL A 41 4.71 12.05 -0.77
N ARG A 42 3.97 12.87 -0.04
CA ARG A 42 4.42 13.48 1.20
C ARG A 42 4.16 12.53 2.38
N LEU A 43 5.16 12.40 3.25
CA LEU A 43 5.02 11.70 4.52
C LEU A 43 4.58 12.69 5.61
N LEU A 44 3.52 12.33 6.34
CA LEU A 44 3.05 13.09 7.50
C LEU A 44 3.04 12.16 8.72
N TYR A 45 3.92 12.44 9.67
CA TYR A 45 4.00 11.71 10.93
C TYR A 45 3.00 12.25 11.94
N ASP A 46 2.49 11.36 12.79
CA ASP A 46 1.60 11.73 13.89
C ASP A 46 2.29 12.67 14.89
N GLU A 47 1.61 13.77 15.23
CA GLU A 47 2.01 14.71 16.28
C GLU A 47 1.00 14.78 17.43
N THR A 48 -0.08 13.98 17.38
CA THR A 48 -1.09 13.92 18.44
C THR A 48 -0.62 13.12 19.66
N GLY A 49 0.39 12.26 19.48
CA GLY A 49 0.88 11.35 20.52
C GLY A 49 0.05 10.07 20.62
N HIS A 50 -0.68 9.73 19.56
CA HIS A 50 -1.46 8.51 19.49
C HIS A 50 -0.55 7.29 19.66
N LYS A 51 -1.00 6.32 20.47
CA LYS A 51 -0.23 5.10 20.79
C LYS A 51 -1.09 3.86 20.61
N PRO A 52 -0.48 2.71 20.33
CA PRO A 52 -1.19 1.44 20.30
C PRO A 52 -1.85 1.16 21.64
N TYR A 53 -3.05 0.59 21.65
CA TYR A 53 -3.77 0.28 22.88
C TYR A 53 -4.65 -0.96 22.72
N CYS A 54 -5.17 -1.45 23.84
CA CYS A 54 -6.29 -2.37 23.88
C CYS A 54 -7.11 -2.14 25.16
N TYR A 55 -8.30 -2.74 25.25
CA TYR A 55 -9.16 -2.63 26.43
C TYR A 55 -9.27 -3.95 27.19
N VAL A 56 -9.47 -3.89 28.50
CA VAL A 56 -9.77 -5.03 29.37
C VAL A 56 -10.89 -4.68 30.36
N LYS A 57 -11.52 -5.69 30.97
CA LYS A 57 -12.61 -5.50 31.94
C LYS A 57 -12.11 -5.47 33.38
N GLU A 58 -10.91 -5.96 33.61
CA GLU A 58 -10.21 -5.92 34.87
C GLU A 58 -9.93 -4.47 35.27
N PRO A 59 -10.05 -4.12 36.56
CA PRO A 59 -9.82 -2.76 37.02
C PRO A 59 -8.33 -2.38 36.88
N PRO A 60 -8.00 -1.07 36.77
CA PRO A 60 -6.63 -0.61 36.54
C PRO A 60 -5.60 -1.15 37.54
N GLU A 61 -5.97 -1.30 38.81
CA GLU A 61 -5.11 -1.83 39.86
C GLU A 61 -4.70 -3.27 39.55
N ARG A 62 -5.66 -4.10 39.15
CA ARG A 62 -5.42 -5.50 38.82
C ARG A 62 -4.53 -5.63 37.58
N VAL A 63 -4.74 -4.78 36.57
CA VAL A 63 -3.91 -4.76 35.36
C VAL A 63 -2.46 -4.39 35.70
N ARG A 64 -2.24 -3.41 36.59
CA ARG A 64 -0.89 -3.00 37.03
C ARG A 64 -0.16 -4.10 37.79
N GLU A 65 -0.86 -4.94 38.56
CA GLU A 65 -0.29 -6.09 39.27
C GLU A 65 0.26 -7.17 38.33
N LEU A 66 -0.35 -7.33 37.14
CA LEU A 66 0.07 -8.34 36.16
C LEU A 66 1.43 -8.05 35.52
N LYS A 67 1.92 -6.79 35.63
CA LYS A 67 3.20 -6.35 35.07
C LYS A 67 3.38 -6.81 33.61
N LEU A 68 2.36 -6.56 32.81
CA LEU A 68 2.33 -6.94 31.40
C LEU A 68 3.47 -6.23 30.63
N PRO A 69 4.13 -6.90 29.68
CA PRO A 69 5.23 -6.32 28.94
C PRO A 69 4.75 -5.22 27.99
N GLY A 70 5.56 -4.18 27.81
CA GLY A 70 5.29 -3.10 26.86
C GLY A 70 4.14 -2.16 27.26
N VAL A 71 3.61 -2.25 28.49
CA VAL A 71 2.62 -1.30 29.00
C VAL A 71 3.29 0.04 29.32
N VAL A 72 2.76 1.11 28.74
CA VAL A 72 3.17 2.49 28.98
C VAL A 72 2.26 3.14 30.02
N GLU A 73 0.95 2.96 29.88
CA GLU A 73 -0.03 3.60 30.74
C GLU A 73 -1.28 2.72 30.88
N VAL A 74 -1.97 2.85 32.01
CA VAL A 74 -3.24 2.16 32.30
C VAL A 74 -4.22 3.19 32.85
N THR A 75 -5.32 3.41 32.12
CA THR A 75 -6.36 4.40 32.44
C THR A 75 -7.76 3.76 32.38
N SER A 76 -8.75 4.37 33.03
CA SER A 76 -10.17 4.00 32.85
C SER A 76 -10.80 4.85 31.74
N GLU A 77 -11.64 4.24 30.92
CA GLU A 77 -12.41 4.92 29.86
C GLU A 77 -13.86 4.41 29.86
N ARG A 78 -14.82 5.29 29.53
CA ARG A 78 -16.20 4.88 29.29
C ARG A 78 -16.38 4.48 27.83
N LYS A 79 -16.97 3.31 27.60
CA LYS A 79 -17.35 2.81 26.28
C LYS A 79 -18.83 2.45 26.27
N TYR A 80 -19.41 2.40 25.08
CA TYR A 80 -20.78 1.96 24.90
C TYR A 80 -20.85 0.46 24.57
N ASP A 81 -21.51 -0.33 25.39
CA ASP A 81 -21.75 -1.75 25.14
C ASP A 81 -22.97 -1.90 24.22
N LEU A 82 -22.72 -2.01 22.91
CA LEU A 82 -23.74 -2.13 21.88
C LEU A 82 -24.69 -3.34 22.07
N LEU A 83 -24.26 -4.39 22.79
CA LEU A 83 -25.11 -5.57 23.03
C LEU A 83 -26.08 -5.36 24.19
N ARG A 84 -25.73 -4.49 25.14
CA ARG A 84 -26.52 -4.24 26.35
C ARG A 84 -27.13 -2.85 26.40
N ASP A 85 -26.89 -2.05 25.37
CA ASP A 85 -27.43 -0.70 25.19
C ASP A 85 -27.14 0.21 26.40
N ARG A 86 -25.88 0.19 26.88
CA ARG A 86 -25.47 0.96 28.07
C ARG A 86 -24.00 1.36 28.05
N GLU A 87 -23.68 2.43 28.76
CA GLU A 87 -22.28 2.77 29.07
C GLU A 87 -21.68 1.74 30.05
N VAL A 88 -20.42 1.39 29.81
CA VAL A 88 -19.60 0.55 30.67
C VAL A 88 -18.25 1.22 30.89
N GLU A 89 -17.71 1.10 32.10
CA GLU A 89 -16.33 1.47 32.39
C GLU A 89 -15.40 0.30 32.03
N VAL A 90 -14.34 0.59 31.29
CA VAL A 90 -13.31 -0.37 30.88
C VAL A 90 -11.94 0.20 31.16
N THR A 91 -10.94 -0.67 31.31
CA THR A 91 -9.56 -0.26 31.46
C THR A 91 -8.88 -0.24 30.10
N LYS A 92 -8.33 0.92 29.71
CA LYS A 92 -7.47 1.09 28.54
C LYS A 92 -6.02 0.84 28.93
N ILE A 93 -5.37 -0.04 28.17
CA ILE A 93 -3.93 -0.32 28.29
C ILE A 93 -3.24 0.30 27.08
N ILE A 94 -2.45 1.34 27.32
CA ILE A 94 -1.62 1.98 26.29
C ILE A 94 -0.28 1.25 26.24
N ALA A 95 0.13 0.84 25.04
CA ALA A 95 1.33 0.04 24.80
C ALA A 95 2.44 0.85 24.14
N SER A 96 3.68 0.33 24.20
CA SER A 96 4.87 0.94 23.64
C SER A 96 4.89 0.91 22.11
N ASP A 97 4.35 -0.16 21.53
CA ASP A 97 4.37 -0.45 20.10
C ASP A 97 3.28 -1.49 19.76
N PRO A 98 2.92 -1.66 18.48
CA PRO A 98 1.88 -2.59 18.08
C PRO A 98 2.18 -4.06 18.42
N LEU A 99 3.45 -4.45 18.53
CA LEU A 99 3.83 -5.83 18.84
C LEU A 99 3.58 -6.17 20.30
N ALA A 100 3.68 -5.19 21.20
CA ALA A 100 3.30 -5.34 22.60
C ALA A 100 1.81 -5.67 22.78
N VAL A 101 0.93 -5.20 21.87
CA VAL A 101 -0.52 -5.51 21.91
C VAL A 101 -0.81 -6.94 21.43
N GLY A 102 -0.36 -7.30 20.22
CA GLY A 102 -0.75 -8.58 19.57
C GLY A 102 0.31 -9.21 18.66
N GLY A 103 1.58 -8.86 18.82
CA GLY A 103 2.64 -9.20 17.88
C GLY A 103 3.38 -10.51 18.13
N GLY A 104 3.23 -11.14 19.30
CA GLY A 104 3.97 -12.33 19.67
C GLY A 104 3.37 -13.06 20.87
N SER A 105 3.90 -14.24 21.20
CA SER A 105 3.40 -15.12 22.26
C SER A 105 3.44 -14.50 23.67
N SER A 106 4.21 -13.43 23.85
CA SER A 106 4.33 -12.71 25.11
C SER A 106 3.50 -11.43 25.18
N SER A 107 2.77 -11.08 24.12
CA SER A 107 2.00 -9.82 24.00
C SER A 107 0.83 -9.75 24.99
N ILE A 108 0.29 -8.55 25.18
CA ILE A 108 -0.77 -8.26 26.15
C ILE A 108 -1.99 -9.17 25.92
N ARG A 109 -2.46 -9.31 24.67
CA ARG A 109 -3.65 -10.09 24.35
C ARG A 109 -3.53 -11.60 24.64
N GLU A 110 -2.31 -12.11 24.70
CA GLU A 110 -2.03 -13.52 25.01
C GLU A 110 -1.99 -13.78 26.52
N ARG A 111 -1.86 -12.73 27.34
CA ARG A 111 -1.72 -12.83 28.81
C ARG A 111 -3.00 -12.48 29.56
N ILE A 112 -3.88 -11.71 28.94
CA ILE A 112 -5.15 -11.28 29.50
C ILE A 112 -6.18 -11.19 28.38
N LYS A 113 -7.44 -11.49 28.68
CA LYS A 113 -8.52 -11.31 27.71
C LYS A 113 -8.67 -9.83 27.40
N ALA A 114 -8.29 -9.44 26.20
CA ALA A 114 -8.34 -8.07 25.72
C ALA A 114 -9.33 -7.89 24.56
N TRP A 115 -9.87 -6.69 24.44
CA TRP A 115 -10.74 -6.22 23.37
C TRP A 115 -10.00 -5.18 22.53
N GLU A 116 -10.37 -5.06 21.25
CA GLU A 116 -9.67 -4.20 20.27
C GLU A 116 -8.16 -4.51 20.17
N ALA A 117 -7.75 -5.73 20.54
CA ALA A 117 -6.36 -6.17 20.56
C ALA A 117 -5.94 -6.99 19.32
N ASP A 118 -6.84 -7.10 18.33
CA ASP A 118 -6.64 -7.78 17.05
C ASP A 118 -6.97 -6.85 15.87
N ILE A 119 -6.70 -5.55 16.06
CA ILE A 119 -6.82 -4.53 15.04
C ILE A 119 -5.40 -4.07 14.71
N PRO A 120 -4.95 -4.15 13.44
CA PRO A 120 -3.68 -3.56 13.02
C PRO A 120 -3.60 -2.09 13.43
N TYR A 121 -2.47 -1.68 14.00
CA TYR A 121 -2.33 -0.33 14.57
C TYR A 121 -2.65 0.80 13.59
N HIS A 122 -2.28 0.65 12.32
CA HIS A 122 -2.57 1.66 11.32
C HIS A 122 -4.09 1.84 11.12
N LEU A 123 -4.90 0.79 11.30
CA LEU A 123 -6.37 0.89 11.29
C LEU A 123 -6.89 1.56 12.56
N CYS A 124 -6.38 1.18 13.75
CA CYS A 124 -6.73 1.90 14.99
C CYS A 124 -6.50 3.40 14.84
N TYR A 125 -5.33 3.79 14.32
CA TYR A 125 -4.99 5.19 14.09
C TYR A 125 -5.95 5.86 13.10
N LEU A 126 -6.28 5.21 11.97
CA LEU A 126 -7.23 5.76 11.01
C LEU A 126 -8.63 5.92 11.61
N TYR A 127 -9.10 4.97 12.42
CA TYR A 127 -10.41 5.05 13.07
C TYR A 127 -10.47 6.18 14.09
N ASP A 128 -9.49 6.26 15.00
CA ASP A 128 -9.46 7.27 16.06
C ASP A 128 -9.24 8.68 15.51
N MET A 129 -8.55 8.81 14.39
CA MET A 129 -8.34 10.09 13.70
C MET A 129 -9.43 10.41 12.67
N GLU A 130 -10.43 9.53 12.49
CA GLU A 130 -11.52 9.66 11.52
C GLU A 130 -11.01 9.89 10.08
N LEU A 131 -9.95 9.18 9.70
CA LEU A 131 -9.31 9.29 8.40
C LEU A 131 -9.75 8.17 7.47
N THR A 132 -10.25 8.55 6.31
CA THR A 132 -10.69 7.64 5.26
C THR A 132 -9.66 7.61 4.12
N PRO A 133 -9.08 6.44 3.80
CA PRO A 133 -8.19 6.30 2.67
C PRO A 133 -8.83 6.77 1.35
N SER A 134 -8.02 7.33 0.47
CA SER A 134 -8.37 7.90 -0.83
C SER A 134 -9.32 9.11 -0.80
N MET A 135 -9.69 9.62 0.37
CA MET A 135 -10.40 10.89 0.49
C MET A 135 -9.45 12.08 0.28
N PRO A 136 -9.96 13.21 -0.24
CA PRO A 136 -9.21 14.45 -0.36
C PRO A 136 -9.11 15.15 0.99
N TYR A 137 -7.92 15.64 1.33
CA TYR A 137 -7.62 16.37 2.56
C TYR A 137 -6.85 17.64 2.25
N SER A 138 -7.10 18.69 3.02
CA SER A 138 -6.24 19.87 3.10
C SER A 138 -5.39 19.81 4.36
N LEU A 139 -4.16 20.31 4.29
CA LEU A 139 -3.30 20.43 5.47
C LEU A 139 -3.48 21.81 6.09
N ALA A 140 -3.91 21.88 7.35
CA ALA A 140 -3.98 23.11 8.13
C ALA A 140 -3.35 22.87 9.51
N ASP A 141 -2.32 23.65 9.85
CA ASP A 141 -1.59 23.56 11.13
C ASP A 141 -1.12 22.14 11.47
N GLY A 142 -0.64 21.40 10.47
CA GLY A 142 -0.16 20.01 10.62
C GLY A 142 -1.27 18.96 10.76
N LYS A 143 -2.54 19.35 10.74
CA LYS A 143 -3.70 18.45 10.78
C LYS A 143 -4.35 18.32 9.42
N LEU A 144 -4.83 17.11 9.13
CA LEU A 144 -5.65 16.85 7.96
C LEU A 144 -7.08 17.27 8.25
N ILE A 145 -7.62 18.10 7.36
CA ILE A 145 -9.02 18.49 7.36
C ILE A 145 -9.60 17.97 6.07
N GLU A 146 -10.66 17.15 6.15
CA GLU A 146 -11.34 16.62 4.98
C GLU A 146 -11.72 17.76 4.04
N ALA A 147 -11.26 17.68 2.80
CA ALA A 147 -11.63 18.62 1.75
C ALA A 147 -12.97 18.18 1.17
N ALA A 148 -14.02 18.28 1.99
CA ALA A 148 -15.36 17.80 1.66
C ALA A 148 -15.84 18.36 0.31
N PRO A 149 -16.55 17.57 -0.52
CA PRO A 149 -17.16 18.05 -1.74
C PRO A 149 -18.10 19.23 -1.46
N ARG A 150 -18.25 20.14 -2.42
CA ARG A 150 -19.06 21.37 -2.28
C ARG A 150 -20.42 21.03 -1.69
N SER A 151 -20.65 21.46 -0.45
CA SER A 151 -21.81 21.16 0.39
C SER A 151 -23.18 21.43 -0.26
N GLU A 152 -23.21 22.25 -1.32
CA GLU A 152 -24.41 22.56 -2.09
C GLU A 152 -24.92 21.38 -2.94
N ARG A 153 -24.02 20.60 -3.56
CA ARG A 153 -24.42 19.45 -4.39
C ARG A 153 -25.09 18.37 -3.55
N ILE A 154 -24.53 18.07 -2.39
CA ILE A 154 -25.07 17.07 -1.46
C ILE A 154 -26.43 17.50 -0.93
N ARG A 155 -26.57 18.76 -0.50
CA ARG A 155 -27.88 19.31 -0.10
C ARG A 155 -28.90 19.17 -1.21
N SER A 156 -28.54 19.51 -2.45
CA SER A 156 -29.42 19.36 -3.59
C SER A 156 -29.87 17.91 -3.81
N ILE A 157 -28.97 16.92 -3.69
CA ILE A 157 -29.32 15.49 -3.84
C ILE A 157 -30.28 15.07 -2.71
N LEU A 158 -29.98 15.44 -1.46
CA LEU A 158 -30.81 15.13 -0.31
C LEU A 158 -32.21 15.74 -0.43
N ASP A 159 -32.30 17.02 -0.79
CA ASP A 159 -33.58 17.73 -0.92
C ASP A 159 -34.40 17.27 -2.13
N THR A 160 -33.74 16.76 -3.18
CA THR A 160 -34.44 16.28 -4.39
C THR A 160 -34.93 14.85 -4.23
N HIS A 161 -34.10 13.95 -3.69
CA HIS A 161 -34.36 12.51 -3.70
C HIS A 161 -34.71 11.92 -2.34
N PHE A 162 -34.36 12.60 -1.23
CA PHE A 162 -34.45 12.06 0.13
C PHE A 162 -35.11 13.03 1.12
N LYS A 163 -35.90 14.00 0.63
CA LYS A 163 -36.53 15.03 1.47
C LYS A 163 -37.46 14.47 2.56
N ASP A 164 -38.09 13.33 2.28
CA ASP A 164 -39.12 12.73 3.13
C ASP A 164 -38.51 11.80 4.20
N PHE A 165 -37.18 11.62 4.20
CA PHE A 165 -36.47 10.81 5.20
C PHE A 165 -36.32 11.59 6.52
N PRO A 166 -36.32 10.89 7.68
CA PRO A 166 -35.99 11.48 8.97
C PRO A 166 -34.64 12.21 8.99
N GLU A 167 -34.49 13.22 9.85
CA GLU A 167 -33.28 14.05 9.89
C GLU A 167 -32.02 13.26 10.23
N ASP A 168 -32.11 12.29 11.15
CA ASP A 168 -31.03 11.38 11.53
C ASP A 168 -30.60 10.48 10.37
N GLU A 169 -31.54 9.90 9.62
CA GLU A 169 -31.24 9.14 8.41
C GLU A 169 -30.62 10.02 7.32
N ARG A 170 -31.12 11.25 7.15
CA ARG A 170 -30.56 12.22 6.18
C ARG A 170 -29.13 12.63 6.52
N ARG A 171 -28.76 12.69 7.81
CA ARG A 171 -27.38 12.94 8.23
C ARG A 171 -26.45 11.79 7.83
N ILE A 172 -26.86 10.55 8.09
CA ILE A 172 -26.10 9.36 7.67
C ILE A 172 -25.93 9.36 6.14
N LEU A 173 -27.01 9.61 5.40
CA LEU A 173 -26.96 9.70 3.94
C LEU A 173 -26.01 10.79 3.45
N ALA A 174 -25.93 11.93 4.14
CA ALA A 174 -25.00 13.00 3.80
C ALA A 174 -23.55 12.52 3.88
N ASP A 175 -23.19 11.76 4.92
CA ASP A 175 -21.84 11.21 5.11
C ASP A 175 -21.47 10.23 3.99
N TRP A 176 -22.39 9.34 3.61
CA TRP A 176 -22.20 8.45 2.45
C TRP A 176 -22.09 9.21 1.14
N LEU A 177 -22.91 10.25 0.93
CA LEU A 177 -22.84 11.06 -0.28
C LEU A 177 -21.53 11.86 -0.36
N ASN A 178 -21.00 12.34 0.77
CA ASN A 178 -19.67 12.95 0.82
C ASN A 178 -18.60 12.00 0.28
N LEU A 179 -18.60 10.75 0.74
CA LEU A 179 -17.67 9.72 0.28
C LEU A 179 -17.84 9.40 -1.22
N LEU A 180 -19.08 9.22 -1.68
CA LEU A 180 -19.38 8.82 -3.06
C LEU A 180 -19.13 9.95 -4.07
N GLU A 181 -19.27 11.22 -3.66
CA GLU A 181 -19.04 12.40 -4.48
C GLU A 181 -17.64 13.00 -4.32
N ALA A 182 -16.80 12.38 -3.47
CA ALA A 182 -15.42 12.80 -3.30
C ALA A 182 -14.66 12.71 -4.63
N GLY A 183 -13.82 13.72 -4.91
CA GLY A 183 -12.98 13.71 -6.10
C GLY A 183 -12.02 12.52 -6.06
N GLN A 184 -11.82 11.83 -7.18
CA GLN A 184 -10.89 10.70 -7.26
C GLN A 184 -9.56 11.13 -7.88
N PRO A 185 -8.41 10.78 -7.28
CA PRO A 185 -7.11 11.09 -7.86
C PRO A 185 -6.85 10.20 -9.06
N LYS A 186 -6.16 10.76 -10.07
CA LYS A 186 -5.45 9.94 -11.07
C LYS A 186 -4.07 9.65 -10.52
N PHE A 187 -3.68 8.37 -10.54
CA PHE A 187 -2.38 7.92 -10.08
C PHE A 187 -1.41 7.79 -11.25
N LYS A 188 -0.27 8.47 -11.17
CA LYS A 188 0.94 8.06 -11.88
C LYS A 188 1.33 6.69 -11.31
N HIS A 189 1.41 5.67 -12.14
CA HIS A 189 1.66 4.30 -11.69
C HIS A 189 2.61 3.56 -12.63
N LEU A 190 3.30 2.57 -12.07
CA LEU A 190 4.26 1.74 -12.78
C LEU A 190 3.92 0.27 -12.54
N SER A 191 3.67 -0.47 -13.62
CA SER A 191 3.67 -1.93 -13.59
C SER A 191 5.11 -2.44 -13.65
N LEU A 192 5.43 -3.40 -12.79
CA LEU A 192 6.76 -3.97 -12.64
C LEU A 192 6.70 -5.50 -12.63
N ASP A 193 7.63 -6.12 -13.33
CA ASP A 193 7.86 -7.57 -13.36
C ASP A 193 9.37 -7.85 -13.40
N ILE A 194 9.81 -8.96 -12.79
CA ILE A 194 11.22 -9.37 -12.80
C ILE A 194 11.41 -10.79 -13.29
N GLU A 195 12.54 -11.02 -13.95
CA GLU A 195 13.03 -12.37 -14.24
C GLU A 195 14.32 -12.65 -13.49
N VAL A 196 14.42 -13.85 -12.93
CA VAL A 196 15.54 -14.28 -12.10
C VAL A 196 16.19 -15.51 -12.70
N LEU A 197 17.51 -15.47 -12.88
CA LEU A 197 18.27 -16.55 -13.49
C LEU A 197 18.48 -17.70 -12.51
N SER A 198 17.59 -18.68 -12.52
CA SER A 198 17.76 -19.92 -11.74
C SER A 198 18.73 -20.87 -12.44
N PRO A 199 19.75 -21.43 -11.74
CA PRO A 199 20.65 -22.44 -12.29
C PRO A 199 19.94 -23.75 -12.69
N VAL A 200 18.73 -23.98 -12.17
CA VAL A 200 17.92 -25.16 -12.44
C VAL A 200 16.54 -24.69 -12.88
N ALA A 201 16.16 -25.00 -14.13
CA ALA A 201 14.94 -24.50 -14.75
C ALA A 201 13.66 -24.80 -13.95
N THR A 202 13.61 -25.91 -13.21
CA THR A 202 12.45 -26.32 -12.41
C THR A 202 12.42 -25.72 -11.00
N ARG A 203 13.48 -25.01 -10.59
CA ARG A 203 13.58 -24.44 -9.24
C ARG A 203 13.10 -23.00 -9.24
N VAL A 204 11.99 -22.76 -8.57
CA VAL A 204 11.52 -21.41 -8.25
C VAL A 204 12.52 -20.74 -7.28
N PRO A 205 13.10 -19.57 -7.62
CA PRO A 205 13.99 -18.84 -6.73
C PRO A 205 13.30 -18.47 -5.41
N SER A 206 14.08 -18.41 -4.33
CA SER A 206 13.54 -18.03 -3.01
C SER A 206 13.67 -16.52 -2.82
N PRO A 207 12.55 -15.77 -2.71
CA PRO A 207 12.57 -14.31 -2.59
C PRO A 207 13.21 -13.83 -1.28
N SER A 208 13.05 -14.59 -0.19
CA SER A 208 13.70 -14.28 1.08
C SER A 208 15.21 -14.52 1.08
N LYS A 209 15.72 -15.45 0.26
CA LYS A 209 17.16 -15.73 0.15
C LYS A 209 17.84 -14.92 -0.94
N ALA A 210 17.12 -14.58 -2.02
CA ALA A 210 17.56 -13.76 -3.15
C ALA A 210 19.00 -14.03 -3.64
N ARG A 211 19.36 -15.31 -3.75
CA ARG A 211 20.75 -15.73 -4.06
C ARG A 211 21.09 -15.62 -5.54
N ASP A 212 20.10 -15.85 -6.38
CA ASP A 212 20.25 -15.87 -7.82
C ASP A 212 20.21 -14.42 -8.36
N LYS A 213 20.73 -14.21 -9.57
CA LYS A 213 20.79 -12.86 -10.14
C LYS A 213 19.45 -12.48 -10.74
N VAL A 214 19.07 -11.22 -10.61
CA VAL A 214 17.99 -10.64 -11.44
C VAL A 214 18.54 -10.49 -12.85
N SER A 215 17.90 -11.13 -13.82
CA SER A 215 18.32 -11.12 -15.23
C SER A 215 17.56 -10.09 -16.06
N ALA A 216 16.31 -9.81 -15.73
CA ALA A 216 15.53 -8.76 -16.37
C ALA A 216 14.60 -8.07 -15.38
N ILE A 217 14.29 -6.80 -15.65
CA ILE A 217 13.25 -6.01 -14.96
C ILE A 217 12.49 -5.23 -16.01
N ALA A 218 11.18 -5.44 -16.11
CA ALA A 218 10.31 -4.73 -17.03
C ALA A 218 9.52 -3.62 -16.32
N PHE A 219 9.29 -2.54 -17.07
CA PHE A 219 8.66 -1.32 -16.58
C PHE A 219 7.63 -0.81 -17.60
N VAL A 220 6.38 -0.68 -17.16
CA VAL A 220 5.32 -0.02 -17.94
C VAL A 220 4.68 1.08 -17.10
N GLY A 221 4.99 2.34 -17.45
CA GLY A 221 4.50 3.52 -16.74
C GLY A 221 3.24 4.09 -17.37
N SER A 222 2.36 4.64 -16.53
CA SER A 222 1.15 5.35 -16.95
C SER A 222 1.44 6.64 -17.73
N ASP A 223 2.68 7.11 -17.69
CA ASP A 223 3.22 8.27 -18.40
C ASP A 223 3.84 7.91 -19.76
N GLY A 224 3.67 6.67 -20.21
CA GLY A 224 4.18 6.19 -21.50
C GLY A 224 5.55 5.52 -21.42
N ARG A 225 6.18 5.43 -20.23
CA ARG A 225 7.41 4.66 -20.05
C ARG A 225 7.20 3.21 -20.46
N ARG A 226 8.09 2.69 -21.28
CA ARG A 226 8.13 1.28 -21.73
C ARG A 226 9.58 0.85 -21.84
N GLU A 227 10.08 0.17 -20.83
CA GLU A 227 11.51 -0.13 -20.72
C GLU A 227 11.75 -1.52 -20.12
N VAL A 228 12.82 -2.17 -20.56
CA VAL A 228 13.32 -3.40 -19.96
C VAL A 228 14.81 -3.24 -19.67
N PHE A 229 15.19 -3.52 -18.42
CA PHE A 229 16.58 -3.61 -18.02
C PHE A 229 17.01 -5.06 -18.10
N LEU A 230 18.15 -5.34 -18.74
CA LEU A 230 18.73 -6.67 -18.87
C LEU A 230 20.10 -6.69 -18.22
N LEU A 231 20.37 -7.74 -17.46
CA LEU A 231 21.72 -8.02 -16.97
C LEU A 231 22.49 -8.84 -18.01
N LYS A 232 23.67 -8.37 -18.39
CA LYS A 232 24.56 -9.12 -19.27
C LYS A 232 25.06 -10.37 -18.58
N THR A 233 24.78 -11.51 -19.19
CA THR A 233 25.28 -12.82 -18.79
C THR A 233 26.03 -13.47 -19.95
N PRO A 234 26.88 -14.47 -19.70
CA PRO A 234 27.53 -15.21 -20.78
C PRO A 234 26.54 -15.86 -21.75
N SER A 235 25.30 -16.12 -21.31
CA SER A 235 24.24 -16.74 -22.09
C SER A 235 23.22 -15.75 -22.69
N LEU A 236 23.32 -14.44 -22.40
CA LEU A 236 22.33 -13.45 -22.86
C LEU A 236 22.24 -13.39 -24.39
N GLY A 237 23.29 -13.78 -25.12
CA GLY A 237 23.25 -13.82 -26.59
C GLY A 237 22.96 -12.46 -27.21
N GLU A 238 22.19 -12.46 -28.31
CA GLU A 238 21.89 -11.25 -29.08
C GLU A 238 20.80 -10.38 -28.43
N VAL A 239 21.08 -9.08 -28.38
CA VAL A 239 20.13 -8.03 -27.99
C VAL A 239 19.84 -7.18 -29.22
N GLY A 240 18.65 -7.35 -29.78
CA GLY A 240 18.15 -6.58 -30.91
C GLY A 240 17.31 -5.38 -30.46
N ASP A 241 16.59 -4.80 -31.41
CA ASP A 241 15.64 -3.73 -31.15
C ASP A 241 14.41 -4.25 -30.38
N GLY A 242 14.07 -3.58 -29.28
CA GLY A 242 12.88 -3.88 -28.48
C GLY A 242 11.58 -3.48 -29.18
N GLY A 243 11.65 -2.61 -30.19
CA GLY A 243 10.51 -2.18 -30.99
C GLY A 243 9.56 -1.27 -30.21
N GLU A 244 8.69 -1.85 -29.37
CA GLU A 244 7.68 -1.10 -28.61
C GLU A 244 8.17 -0.61 -27.23
N PHE A 245 9.35 -1.06 -26.80
CA PHE A 245 9.99 -0.69 -25.54
C PHE A 245 11.50 -0.53 -25.72
N ALA A 246 12.12 0.31 -24.88
CA ALA A 246 13.57 0.47 -24.89
C ALA A 246 14.25 -0.63 -24.06
N ILE A 247 15.33 -1.21 -24.60
CA ILE A 247 16.16 -2.18 -23.88
C ILE A 247 17.42 -1.50 -23.39
N ARG A 248 17.70 -1.61 -22.09
CA ARG A 248 18.96 -1.15 -21.47
C ARG A 248 19.72 -2.34 -20.92
N VAL A 249 20.96 -2.53 -21.37
CA VAL A 249 21.81 -3.65 -20.94
C VAL A 249 22.83 -3.16 -19.94
N TYR A 250 22.91 -3.83 -18.79
CA TYR A 250 23.84 -3.54 -17.71
C TYR A 250 24.89 -4.63 -17.61
N GLU A 251 26.15 -4.24 -17.39
CA GLU A 251 27.24 -5.19 -17.11
C GLU A 251 27.26 -5.60 -15.62
N ASP A 252 26.77 -4.72 -14.74
CA ASP A 252 26.76 -4.89 -13.29
C ASP A 252 25.33 -4.87 -12.72
N GLU A 253 25.04 -5.84 -11.85
CA GLU A 253 23.71 -6.00 -11.26
C GLU A 253 23.40 -4.92 -10.21
N VAL A 254 24.43 -4.39 -9.52
CA VAL A 254 24.22 -3.33 -8.51
C VAL A 254 23.84 -2.02 -9.19
N GLU A 255 24.44 -1.71 -10.34
CA GLU A 255 24.04 -0.58 -11.19
C GLU A 255 22.61 -0.76 -11.71
N MET A 256 22.29 -1.93 -12.29
CA MET A 256 20.93 -2.22 -12.78
C MET A 256 19.86 -2.05 -11.69
N LEU A 257 20.10 -2.58 -10.49
CA LEU A 257 19.15 -2.47 -9.38
C LEU A 257 19.06 -1.05 -8.83
N ARG A 258 20.15 -0.28 -8.84
CA ARG A 258 20.12 1.13 -8.43
C ARG A 258 19.22 1.93 -9.35
N ASP A 259 19.42 1.81 -10.65
CA ASP A 259 18.60 2.52 -11.65
C ASP A 259 17.13 2.05 -11.57
N ALA A 260 16.90 0.74 -11.35
CA ALA A 260 15.55 0.21 -11.13
C ALA A 260 14.88 0.83 -9.90
N PHE A 261 15.61 1.00 -8.81
CA PHE A 261 15.12 1.64 -7.59
C PHE A 261 14.84 3.14 -7.76
N GLU A 262 15.64 3.83 -8.57
CA GLU A 262 15.36 5.21 -8.96
C GLU A 262 14.04 5.28 -9.75
N VAL A 263 13.87 4.43 -10.77
CA VAL A 263 12.61 4.35 -11.54
C VAL A 263 11.43 4.03 -10.62
N ILE A 264 11.52 3.04 -9.73
CA ILE A 264 10.46 2.72 -8.75
C ILE A 264 10.12 3.96 -7.89
N GLY A 265 11.13 4.72 -7.48
CA GLY A 265 10.97 5.92 -6.65
C GLY A 265 10.26 7.09 -7.34
N GLU A 266 10.18 7.10 -8.66
CA GLU A 266 9.49 8.14 -9.45
C GLU A 266 7.96 7.98 -9.49
N TYR A 267 7.41 6.87 -8.99
CA TYR A 267 5.99 6.55 -9.09
C TYR A 267 5.36 6.39 -7.70
N PRO A 268 4.24 7.10 -7.42
CA PRO A 268 3.54 6.98 -6.14
C PRO A 268 2.85 5.63 -5.96
N VAL A 269 2.59 4.91 -7.05
CA VAL A 269 1.91 3.60 -7.05
C VAL A 269 2.69 2.61 -7.93
N ILE A 270 3.06 1.46 -7.35
CA ILE A 270 3.61 0.33 -8.08
C ILE A 270 2.57 -0.78 -8.14
N ALA A 271 2.34 -1.33 -9.32
CA ALA A 271 1.49 -2.48 -9.54
C ALA A 271 2.34 -3.69 -9.94
N THR A 272 2.04 -4.85 -9.38
CA THR A 272 2.68 -6.12 -9.74
C THR A 272 1.62 -7.21 -9.86
N PHE A 273 2.03 -8.41 -10.26
CA PHE A 273 1.20 -9.61 -10.14
C PHE A 273 1.96 -10.66 -9.34
N ASN A 274 1.53 -10.92 -8.10
CA ASN A 274 2.23 -11.76 -7.11
C ASN A 274 3.54 -11.13 -6.57
N GLY A 275 3.68 -9.80 -6.67
CA GLY A 275 4.86 -9.10 -6.21
C GLY A 275 4.95 -8.91 -4.70
N ASP A 276 3.88 -9.13 -3.93
CA ASP A 276 3.97 -9.21 -2.46
C ASP A 276 4.72 -10.47 -2.01
N ASP A 277 4.59 -11.56 -2.77
CA ASP A 277 5.18 -12.86 -2.46
C ASP A 277 6.49 -13.11 -3.21
N PHE A 278 6.77 -12.36 -4.29
CA PHE A 278 7.97 -12.56 -5.11
C PHE A 278 8.75 -11.27 -5.42
N ASP A 279 8.31 -10.46 -6.38
CA ASP A 279 9.12 -9.40 -7.03
C ASP A 279 9.74 -8.41 -6.04
N LEU A 280 8.91 -7.75 -5.22
CA LEU A 280 9.38 -6.70 -4.32
C LEU A 280 10.20 -7.25 -3.15
N PRO A 281 9.81 -8.36 -2.47
CA PRO A 281 10.69 -9.03 -1.52
C PRO A 281 12.01 -9.49 -2.15
N TYR A 282 11.98 -10.03 -3.36
CA TYR A 282 13.18 -10.50 -4.06
C TYR A 282 14.14 -9.34 -4.30
N LEU A 283 13.68 -8.25 -4.91
CA LEU A 283 14.49 -7.05 -5.16
C LEU A 283 15.03 -6.47 -3.85
N ARG A 284 14.20 -6.39 -2.82
CA ARG A 284 14.58 -5.84 -1.51
C ARG A 284 15.67 -6.67 -0.83
N HIS A 285 15.55 -8.00 -0.83
CA HIS A 285 16.54 -8.90 -0.23
C HIS A 285 17.78 -9.05 -1.12
N ARG A 286 17.63 -8.97 -2.45
CA ARG A 286 18.76 -8.99 -3.38
C ARG A 286 19.70 -7.81 -3.12
N ALA A 287 19.13 -6.62 -2.92
CA ALA A 287 19.89 -5.44 -2.51
C ALA A 287 20.66 -5.66 -1.19
N GLU A 288 20.11 -6.42 -0.23
CA GLU A 288 20.82 -6.76 1.02
C GLU A 288 21.97 -7.73 0.79
N VAL A 289 21.74 -8.77 -0.02
CA VAL A 289 22.76 -9.74 -0.41
C VAL A 289 23.94 -9.05 -1.10
N LEU A 290 23.63 -8.08 -1.96
CA LEU A 290 24.62 -7.24 -2.67
C LEU A 290 25.17 -6.10 -1.81
N LYS A 291 24.76 -5.98 -0.54
CA LYS A 291 25.21 -4.97 0.43
C LYS A 291 25.00 -3.52 -0.04
N MET A 292 23.92 -3.28 -0.79
CA MET A 292 23.54 -1.93 -1.19
C MET A 292 23.12 -1.10 0.03
N PRO A 293 23.36 0.23 0.02
CA PRO A 293 22.88 1.13 1.06
C PRO A 293 21.36 1.02 1.25
N LYS A 294 20.87 1.09 2.50
CA LYS A 294 19.43 0.90 2.79
C LYS A 294 18.57 2.08 2.35
N ASP A 295 19.16 3.26 2.25
CA ASP A 295 18.53 4.51 1.84
C ASP A 295 18.13 4.48 0.37
N VAL A 296 18.95 3.91 -0.51
CA VAL A 296 18.66 3.82 -1.96
C VAL A 296 17.53 2.85 -2.31
N VAL A 297 17.16 1.93 -1.41
CA VAL A 297 16.09 0.96 -1.68
C VAL A 297 14.73 1.53 -1.30
N PRO A 298 13.80 1.80 -2.24
CA PRO A 298 12.50 2.40 -1.96
C PRO A 298 11.51 1.42 -1.34
N ILE A 299 11.80 0.11 -1.37
CA ILE A 299 10.89 -0.95 -0.95
C ILE A 299 10.94 -1.16 0.57
N SER A 300 9.76 -1.28 1.18
CA SER A 300 9.55 -1.62 2.58
C SER A 300 8.74 -2.91 2.68
N LEU A 301 9.16 -3.84 3.54
CA LEU A 301 8.45 -5.11 3.76
C LEU A 301 7.74 -5.06 5.11
N GLY A 302 6.44 -5.32 5.09
CA GLY A 302 5.58 -5.40 6.28
C GLY A 302 4.99 -6.79 6.47
N ARG A 303 4.13 -6.93 7.49
CA ARG A 303 3.36 -8.17 7.71
C ARG A 303 2.30 -8.42 6.65
N GLU A 304 1.75 -7.35 6.09
CA GLU A 304 0.62 -7.40 5.15
C GLU A 304 1.07 -7.43 3.68
N GLY A 305 2.38 -7.35 3.42
CA GLY A 305 2.93 -7.33 2.07
C GLY A 305 4.08 -6.34 1.93
N ALA A 306 4.49 -6.13 0.68
CA ALA A 306 5.44 -5.11 0.30
C ALA A 306 4.76 -3.75 0.15
N SER A 307 5.53 -2.68 0.35
CA SER A 307 5.11 -1.29 0.14
C SER A 307 6.32 -0.45 -0.24
N LEU A 308 6.13 0.86 -0.43
CA LEU A 308 7.22 1.79 -0.73
C LEU A 308 7.41 2.78 0.41
N LYS A 309 8.60 3.38 0.50
CA LYS A 309 8.86 4.49 1.43
C LYS A 309 8.00 5.71 1.08
N HIS A 310 7.97 6.10 -0.19
CA HIS A 310 7.25 7.27 -0.71
C HIS A 310 6.18 6.86 -1.74
N GLY A 311 5.33 5.91 -1.36
CA GLY A 311 4.26 5.42 -2.23
C GLY A 311 3.61 4.15 -1.70
N ILE A 312 2.79 3.51 -2.54
CA ILE A 312 2.11 2.26 -2.22
C ILE A 312 2.35 1.20 -3.28
N HIS A 313 2.16 -0.04 -2.88
CA HIS A 313 2.18 -1.20 -3.75
C HIS A 313 0.77 -1.77 -3.84
N VAL A 314 0.36 -2.17 -5.05
CA VAL A 314 -0.88 -2.88 -5.31
C VAL A 314 -0.55 -4.21 -5.99
N ASP A 315 -0.71 -5.31 -5.27
CA ASP A 315 -0.58 -6.63 -5.85
C ASP A 315 -1.90 -7.03 -6.54
N LEU A 316 -1.87 -7.07 -7.87
CA LEU A 316 -3.03 -7.44 -8.67
C LEU A 316 -3.42 -8.91 -8.49
N TYR A 317 -2.51 -9.80 -8.13
CA TYR A 317 -2.84 -11.18 -7.81
C TYR A 317 -3.79 -11.23 -6.61
N ARG A 318 -3.47 -10.52 -5.53
CA ARG A 318 -4.33 -10.42 -4.34
C ARG A 318 -5.69 -9.79 -4.67
N PHE A 319 -5.71 -8.77 -5.52
CA PHE A 319 -6.93 -8.14 -5.99
C PHE A 319 -7.83 -9.11 -6.77
N PHE A 320 -7.31 -9.81 -7.77
CA PHE A 320 -8.08 -10.76 -8.58
C PHE A 320 -8.39 -12.09 -7.86
N MET A 321 -7.70 -12.41 -6.76
CA MET A 321 -8.11 -13.52 -5.90
C MET A 321 -9.32 -13.19 -5.01
N ASN A 322 -9.66 -11.91 -4.84
CA ASN A 322 -10.79 -11.53 -4.03
C ASN A 322 -12.10 -12.02 -4.68
N ARG A 323 -12.83 -12.92 -4.00
CA ARG A 323 -14.08 -13.50 -4.52
C ARG A 323 -15.14 -12.46 -4.84
N SER A 324 -15.23 -11.37 -4.07
CA SER A 324 -16.19 -10.31 -4.36
C SER A 324 -15.81 -9.54 -5.62
N ILE A 325 -14.51 -9.34 -5.86
CA ILE A 325 -14.02 -8.74 -7.12
C ILE A 325 -14.31 -9.69 -8.29
N GLN A 326 -13.97 -10.97 -8.18
CA GLN A 326 -14.25 -11.97 -9.20
C GLN A 326 -15.74 -12.06 -9.57
N VAL A 327 -16.61 -12.19 -8.57
CA VAL A 327 -18.04 -12.42 -8.77
C VAL A 327 -18.76 -11.13 -9.16
N TYR A 328 -18.61 -10.05 -8.40
CA TYR A 328 -19.47 -8.88 -8.55
C TYR A 328 -18.88 -7.81 -9.47
N ALA A 329 -17.56 -7.62 -9.48
CA ALA A 329 -16.93 -6.62 -10.36
C ALA A 329 -16.67 -7.18 -11.77
N PHE A 330 -16.32 -8.46 -11.87
CA PHE A 330 -15.96 -9.10 -13.14
C PHE A 330 -16.89 -10.22 -13.59
N ASP A 331 -18.04 -10.41 -12.93
CA ASP A 331 -19.10 -11.35 -13.35
C ASP A 331 -18.59 -12.77 -13.63
N ASN A 332 -17.65 -13.26 -12.80
CA ASN A 332 -17.00 -14.57 -12.94
C ASN A 332 -16.35 -14.83 -14.33
N LYS A 333 -15.88 -13.78 -15.02
CA LYS A 333 -15.21 -13.92 -16.32
C LYS A 333 -13.98 -14.84 -16.29
N TYR A 334 -13.27 -14.91 -15.17
CA TYR A 334 -12.13 -15.79 -14.96
C TYR A 334 -12.44 -16.81 -13.85
N ARG A 335 -11.94 -18.04 -14.02
CA ARG A 335 -12.05 -19.13 -13.03
C ARG A 335 -10.74 -19.44 -12.33
N GLU A 336 -9.64 -19.35 -13.07
CA GLU A 336 -8.28 -19.53 -12.54
C GLU A 336 -7.66 -18.17 -12.25
N HIS A 337 -6.77 -18.12 -11.26
CA HIS A 337 -6.13 -16.89 -10.80
C HIS A 337 -4.69 -16.74 -11.31
N THR A 338 -4.32 -17.43 -12.39
CA THR A 338 -3.03 -17.23 -13.05
C THR A 338 -3.08 -15.94 -13.88
N LEU A 339 -1.92 -15.29 -14.05
CA LEU A 339 -1.82 -14.08 -14.89
C LEU A 339 -2.35 -14.35 -16.31
N GLU A 340 -2.03 -15.52 -16.88
CA GLU A 340 -2.53 -15.98 -18.18
C GLU A 340 -4.06 -16.01 -18.23
N ALA A 341 -4.68 -16.75 -17.31
CA ALA A 341 -6.12 -16.96 -17.33
C ALA A 341 -6.90 -15.64 -17.13
N ILE A 342 -6.40 -14.77 -16.24
CA ILE A 342 -7.01 -13.47 -15.97
C ILE A 342 -6.82 -12.54 -17.19
N ALA A 343 -5.61 -12.44 -17.75
CA ALA A 343 -5.34 -11.60 -18.91
C ALA A 343 -6.15 -12.05 -20.12
N GLN A 344 -6.26 -13.36 -20.37
CA GLN A 344 -7.04 -13.90 -21.48
C GLN A 344 -8.54 -13.62 -21.30
N ALA A 345 -9.07 -13.81 -20.09
CA ALA A 345 -10.49 -13.60 -19.81
C ALA A 345 -10.91 -12.13 -19.83
N ILE A 346 -10.05 -11.22 -19.34
CA ILE A 346 -10.38 -9.80 -19.18
C ILE A 346 -9.94 -8.97 -20.39
N LEU A 347 -8.75 -9.23 -20.92
CA LEU A 347 -8.13 -8.44 -21.98
C LEU A 347 -8.15 -9.13 -23.35
N GLY A 348 -8.45 -10.42 -23.41
CA GLY A 348 -8.37 -11.21 -24.64
C GLY A 348 -6.93 -11.43 -25.11
N LYS A 349 -5.94 -11.28 -24.22
CA LYS A 349 -4.51 -11.43 -24.50
C LYS A 349 -3.90 -12.49 -23.57
N GLY A 350 -3.14 -13.40 -24.15
CA GLY A 350 -2.31 -14.36 -23.41
C GLY A 350 -0.85 -13.92 -23.32
N LYS A 351 -0.07 -14.66 -22.55
CA LYS A 351 1.38 -14.55 -22.42
C LYS A 351 2.07 -14.95 -23.72
N VAL A 352 3.26 -14.39 -23.91
CA VAL A 352 4.17 -14.83 -24.97
C VAL A 352 4.60 -16.27 -24.68
N ILE A 353 4.41 -17.14 -25.67
CA ILE A 353 4.84 -18.54 -25.58
C ILE A 353 6.35 -18.60 -25.79
N ILE A 354 7.05 -19.21 -24.84
CA ILE A 354 8.49 -19.49 -24.94
C ILE A 354 8.70 -20.98 -25.23
N GLU A 355 9.60 -21.27 -26.17
CA GLU A 355 9.93 -22.65 -26.56
C GLU A 355 11.08 -23.25 -25.73
N LYS A 356 11.76 -22.40 -24.94
CA LYS A 356 12.95 -22.75 -24.15
C LYS A 356 12.82 -22.21 -22.71
N PRO A 357 13.56 -22.76 -21.75
CA PRO A 357 13.65 -22.21 -20.40
C PRO A 357 14.19 -20.76 -20.43
N ILE A 358 13.80 -19.95 -19.44
CA ILE A 358 14.20 -18.53 -19.31
C ILE A 358 15.71 -18.32 -19.42
N GLY A 359 16.52 -19.22 -18.83
CA GLY A 359 17.98 -19.13 -18.85
C GLY A 359 18.65 -19.37 -20.22
N GLU A 360 17.89 -19.85 -21.22
CA GLU A 360 18.34 -20.14 -22.58
C GLU A 360 17.79 -19.16 -23.62
N LEU A 361 16.98 -18.18 -23.19
CA LEU A 361 16.46 -17.14 -24.07
C LEU A 361 17.57 -16.16 -24.46
N SER A 362 17.55 -15.70 -25.71
CA SER A 362 18.32 -14.51 -26.09
C SER A 362 17.82 -13.29 -25.33
N GLY A 363 18.65 -12.24 -25.23
CA GLY A 363 18.29 -11.03 -24.51
C GLY A 363 17.05 -10.36 -25.10
N THR A 364 16.86 -10.46 -26.42
CA THR A 364 15.65 -9.97 -27.09
C THR A 364 14.40 -10.77 -26.69
N GLU A 365 14.49 -12.10 -26.64
CA GLU A 365 13.38 -12.97 -26.23
C GLU A 365 13.04 -12.79 -24.76
N LEU A 366 14.06 -12.71 -23.89
CA LEU A 366 13.89 -12.46 -22.46
C LEU A 366 13.23 -11.11 -22.22
N ALA A 367 13.66 -10.06 -22.91
CA ALA A 367 13.07 -8.74 -22.76
C ALA A 367 11.60 -8.70 -23.20
N ARG A 368 11.26 -9.37 -24.30
CA ARG A 368 9.88 -9.48 -24.79
C ARG A 368 8.98 -10.35 -23.93
N TYR A 369 9.55 -11.32 -23.20
CA TYR A 369 8.80 -12.17 -22.30
C TYR A 369 8.47 -11.47 -20.98
N CYS A 370 9.44 -10.72 -20.44
CA CYS A 370 9.30 -9.97 -19.19
C CYS A 370 8.42 -8.72 -19.35
N PHE A 371 8.46 -8.05 -20.50
CA PHE A 371 7.59 -6.92 -20.86
C PHE A 371 6.17 -7.36 -21.20
#